data_AF-G4ZF08-F1
#
_entry.id   AF-G4ZF08-F1
#
_cell.length_a   1.000
_cell.length_b   1.000
_cell.length_c   1.000
_cell.angle_alpha   90.00
_cell.angle_beta   90.00
_cell.angle_gamma   90.00
#
_symmetry.space_group_name_H-M   'P 1'
#
loop_
_entity.id
_entity.type
_entity.pdbx_description
1 polymer ?
#
loop_
_entity_poly.entity_id
_entity_poly.type
_entity_poly.pdbx_seq_one_letter_code
_entity_poly.pdbx_strand_id
1 'polypeptide(L)'
;CGTVAKQDVKMGYSNLFSHVLKQHPDYVATLANSGFNSGTLVVFIDQKSQTVYCWLDFVTECNLPFSFCEHPTVDKYTTMKRICTETLLKYAVLVTKEVEIGISAFITL
;
A
#
# COMPACT_ATOMS: atom_id res chain seq x y z
N CYS A 1 -11.20 13.78 -15.10
CA CYS A 1 -10.59 14.58 -16.19
C CYS A 1 -10.51 13.84 -17.53
N GLY A 2 -10.80 12.52 -17.62
CA GLY A 2 -10.70 11.76 -18.89
C GLY A 2 -9.26 11.42 -19.30
N THR A 3 -8.26 11.90 -18.56
CA THR A 3 -6.85 11.60 -18.77
C THR A 3 -6.48 10.31 -18.08
N VAL A 4 -5.87 9.37 -18.81
CA VAL A 4 -5.29 8.15 -18.23
C VAL A 4 -3.82 8.43 -17.91
N ALA A 5 -3.51 8.63 -16.63
CA ALA A 5 -2.14 8.76 -16.16
C ALA A 5 -1.58 7.36 -15.84
N LYS A 6 -0.39 7.04 -16.37
CA LYS A 6 0.33 5.80 -16.04
C LYS A 6 1.37 6.08 -14.96
N GLN A 7 1.58 5.10 -14.10
CA GLN A 7 2.65 5.15 -13.10
C GLN A 7 4.01 5.30 -13.80
N ASP A 8 4.83 6.22 -13.31
CA ASP A 8 6.21 6.36 -13.76
C ASP A 8 7.10 5.39 -12.96
N VAL A 9 7.84 4.55 -13.66
CA VAL A 9 8.66 3.49 -13.03
C VAL A 9 9.78 4.08 -12.15
N LYS A 10 10.26 5.29 -12.45
CA LYS A 10 11.33 5.97 -11.69
C LYS A 10 10.81 6.82 -10.55
N MET A 11 9.59 7.36 -10.67
CA MET A 11 8.99 8.25 -9.65
C MET A 11 7.96 7.56 -8.75
N GLY A 12 7.72 6.25 -8.95
CA GLY A 12 6.70 5.51 -8.24
C GLY A 12 5.32 6.11 -8.49
N TYR A 13 4.54 6.32 -7.42
CA TYR A 13 3.21 6.92 -7.49
C TYR A 13 3.23 8.46 -7.51
N SER A 14 4.38 9.11 -7.31
CA SER A 14 4.48 10.57 -7.13
C SER A 14 3.89 11.36 -8.30
N ASN A 15 4.03 10.83 -9.52
CA ASN A 15 3.47 11.45 -10.71
C ASN A 15 1.93 11.38 -10.75
N LEU A 16 1.34 10.27 -10.28
CA LEU A 16 -0.10 10.09 -10.14
C LEU A 16 -0.65 11.00 -9.02
N PHE A 17 0.05 11.09 -7.89
CA PHE A 17 -0.29 12.01 -6.81
C PHE A 17 -0.31 13.47 -7.29
N SER A 18 0.74 13.89 -8.01
CA SER A 18 0.83 15.24 -8.57
C SER A 18 -0.31 15.55 -9.54
N HIS A 19 -0.74 14.56 -10.34
CA HIS A 19 -1.90 14.71 -11.21
C HIS A 19 -3.20 14.91 -10.41
N VAL A 20 -3.48 14.05 -9.43
CA VAL A 20 -4.69 14.13 -8.60
C VAL A 20 -4.74 15.47 -7.87
N LEU A 21 -3.66 15.87 -7.21
CA LEU A 21 -3.61 17.14 -6.45
C LEU A 21 -3.82 18.37 -7.34
N LYS A 22 -3.40 18.32 -8.62
CA LYS A 22 -3.54 19.45 -9.56
C LYS A 22 -4.88 19.48 -10.29
N GLN A 23 -5.41 18.31 -10.66
CA GLN A 23 -6.54 18.20 -11.59
C GLN A 23 -7.86 17.86 -10.90
N HIS A 24 -7.81 17.47 -9.63
CA HIS A 24 -8.96 17.01 -8.85
C HIS A 24 -8.96 17.67 -7.47
N PRO A 25 -9.16 19.00 -7.35
CA PRO A 25 -9.15 19.69 -6.05
C PRO A 25 -10.25 19.20 -5.08
N ASP A 26 -11.28 18.54 -5.60
CA ASP A 26 -12.36 17.87 -4.87
C ASP A 26 -11.97 16.48 -4.32
N TYR A 27 -10.72 16.03 -4.53
CA TYR A 27 -10.24 14.72 -4.07
C TYR A 27 -10.48 14.49 -2.57
N VAL A 28 -10.48 15.55 -1.76
CA VAL A 28 -10.73 15.48 -0.31
C VAL A 28 -12.16 15.00 -0.01
N ALA A 29 -13.15 15.45 -0.79
CA ALA A 29 -14.52 15.00 -0.65
C ALA A 29 -14.68 13.55 -1.12
N THR A 30 -14.01 13.17 -2.22
CA THR A 30 -13.95 11.77 -2.66
C THR A 30 -13.30 10.88 -1.60
N LEU A 31 -12.27 11.38 -0.91
CA LEU A 31 -11.60 10.68 0.18
C LEU A 31 -12.54 10.46 1.36
N ALA A 32 -13.25 11.51 1.79
CA ALA A 32 -14.20 11.43 2.90
C ALA A 32 -15.33 10.42 2.63
N ASN A 33 -15.79 10.33 1.38
CA ASN A 33 -16.82 9.38 0.96
C ASN A 33 -16.32 7.95 0.69
N SER A 34 -15.01 7.72 0.69
CA SER A 34 -14.43 6.39 0.40
C SER A 34 -14.51 5.40 1.56
N GLY A 35 -14.87 5.86 2.77
CA GLY A 35 -14.83 5.05 3.98
C GLY A 35 -13.42 4.87 4.57
N PHE A 36 -12.38 5.39 3.92
CA PHE A 36 -10.99 5.37 4.40
C PHE A 36 -10.54 6.76 4.87
N ASN A 37 -10.75 7.04 6.15
CA ASN A 37 -10.39 8.30 6.82
C ASN A 37 -8.90 8.38 7.22
N SER A 38 -7.98 8.02 6.32
CA SER A 38 -6.53 8.09 6.59
C SER A 38 -5.91 9.46 6.25
N GLY A 39 -6.66 10.37 5.62
CA GLY A 39 -6.13 11.67 5.17
C GLY A 39 -5.12 11.57 4.01
N THR A 40 -4.93 10.37 3.46
CA THR A 40 -3.98 10.05 2.39
C THR A 40 -4.74 9.55 1.17
N LEU A 41 -4.23 9.74 -0.07
CA LEU A 41 -4.85 9.33 -1.35
C LEU A 41 -4.97 7.79 -1.55
N VAL A 42 -5.16 7.02 -0.47
CA VAL A 42 -5.29 5.56 -0.46
C VAL A 42 -6.38 5.06 -1.41
N VAL A 43 -7.38 5.89 -1.73
CA VAL A 43 -8.44 5.59 -2.71
C VAL A 43 -7.92 5.35 -4.13
N PHE A 44 -6.71 5.81 -4.44
CA PHE A 44 -6.06 5.61 -5.74
C PHE A 44 -5.09 4.43 -5.76
N ILE A 45 -4.85 3.79 -4.61
CA ILE A 45 -4.06 2.57 -4.50
C ILE A 45 -4.96 1.40 -4.88
N ASP A 46 -4.46 0.51 -5.76
CA ASP A 46 -5.24 -0.66 -6.12
C ASP A 46 -5.44 -1.59 -4.90
N GLN A 47 -6.58 -2.28 -4.90
CA GLN A 47 -6.99 -3.11 -3.76
C GLN A 47 -5.97 -4.19 -3.39
N LYS A 48 -5.20 -4.71 -4.35
CA LYS A 48 -4.19 -5.74 -4.10
C LYS A 48 -3.02 -5.14 -3.35
N SER A 49 -2.50 -4.00 -3.81
CA SER A 49 -1.42 -3.28 -3.13
C SER A 49 -1.81 -2.88 -1.71
N GLN A 50 -3.05 -2.39 -1.52
CA GLN A 50 -3.58 -2.08 -0.19
C GLN A 50 -3.63 -3.31 0.71
N THR A 51 -4.16 -4.43 0.20
CA THR A 51 -4.28 -5.69 0.97
C THR A 51 -2.90 -6.15 1.43
N VAL A 52 -1.92 -6.16 0.53
CA VAL A 52 -0.54 -6.57 0.84
C VAL A 52 0.07 -5.66 1.90
N TYR A 53 -0.08 -4.34 1.78
CA TYR A 53 0.45 -3.39 2.77
C TYR A 53 -0.15 -3.63 4.16
N CYS A 54 -1.47 -3.74 4.28
CA CYS A 54 -2.11 -3.98 5.57
C CYS A 54 -1.64 -5.29 6.23
N TRP A 55 -1.37 -6.34 5.44
CA TRP A 55 -0.83 -7.58 5.99
C TRP A 55 0.63 -7.45 6.43
N LEU A 56 1.46 -6.75 5.65
CA LEU A 56 2.84 -6.50 6.04
C LEU A 56 2.88 -5.71 7.33
N ASP A 57 2.18 -4.57 7.39
CA ASP A 57 2.06 -3.70 8.56
C ASP A 57 1.64 -4.49 9.81
N PHE A 58 0.56 -5.27 9.72
CA PHE A 58 0.06 -6.03 10.85
C PHE A 58 1.04 -7.11 11.33
N VAL A 59 1.62 -7.88 10.39
CA VAL A 59 2.55 -8.96 10.75
C VAL A 59 3.84 -8.41 11.34
N THR A 60 4.36 -7.29 10.81
CA THR A 60 5.60 -6.68 11.30
C THR A 60 5.41 -5.96 12.63
N GLU A 61 4.38 -5.12 12.75
CA GLU A 61 4.14 -4.32 13.96
C GLU A 61 3.79 -5.19 15.16
N CYS A 62 3.05 -6.29 14.94
CA CYS A 62 2.69 -7.23 16.01
C CYS A 62 3.68 -8.40 16.16
N ASN A 63 4.78 -8.42 15.39
CA ASN A 63 5.79 -9.49 15.40
C ASN A 63 5.16 -10.90 15.30
N LEU A 64 4.25 -11.07 14.34
CA LEU A 64 3.53 -12.32 14.12
C LEU A 64 4.26 -13.21 13.10
N PRO A 65 4.02 -14.53 13.09
CA PRO A 65 4.51 -15.39 12.01
C PRO A 65 3.93 -14.96 10.65
N PHE A 66 4.70 -15.04 9.57
CA PHE A 66 4.19 -14.77 8.22
C PHE A 66 3.02 -15.70 7.82
N SER A 67 2.95 -16.90 8.40
CA SER A 67 1.82 -17.83 8.20
C SER A 67 0.52 -17.39 8.86
N PHE A 68 0.54 -16.33 9.67
CA PHE A 68 -0.64 -15.81 10.34
C PHE A 68 -1.72 -15.35 9.36
N CYS A 69 -1.34 -14.86 8.16
CA CYS A 69 -2.31 -14.38 7.18
C CYS A 69 -3.21 -15.49 6.60
N GLU A 70 -2.85 -16.76 6.77
CA GLU A 70 -3.63 -17.93 6.37
C GLU A 70 -4.38 -18.57 7.54
N HIS A 71 -4.23 -18.04 8.75
CA HIS A 71 -4.79 -18.68 9.94
C HIS A 71 -6.33 -18.55 9.93
N PRO A 72 -7.10 -19.64 10.06
CA PRO A 72 -8.57 -19.63 9.88
C PRO A 72 -9.33 -18.69 10.82
N THR A 73 -8.75 -18.42 11.99
CA THR A 73 -9.33 -17.48 12.97
C THR A 73 -9.24 -16.03 12.49
N VAL A 74 -8.24 -15.69 11.67
CA VAL A 74 -8.03 -14.32 11.20
C VAL A 74 -9.13 -13.91 10.22
N ASP A 75 -9.62 -14.85 9.43
CA ASP A 75 -10.80 -14.65 8.57
C ASP A 75 -12.07 -14.29 9.34
N LYS A 76 -12.19 -14.75 10.59
CA LYS A 76 -13.38 -14.51 11.41
C LYS A 76 -13.38 -13.13 12.04
N TYR A 77 -12.20 -12.58 12.28
CA TYR A 77 -12.02 -11.37 13.09
C TYR A 77 -11.40 -10.20 12.34
N THR A 78 -11.03 -10.37 11.08
CA THR A 78 -10.49 -9.29 10.25
C THR A 78 -11.36 -9.05 9.02
N THR A 79 -11.38 -7.81 8.55
CA THR A 79 -12.01 -7.42 7.29
C THR A 79 -11.03 -7.45 6.11
N MET A 80 -9.79 -7.89 6.37
CA MET A 80 -8.71 -7.93 5.38
C MET A 80 -8.94 -9.06 4.38
N LYS A 81 -8.66 -8.80 3.10
CA LYS A 81 -8.75 -9.86 2.08
C LYS A 81 -7.66 -10.90 2.32
N ARG A 82 -8.01 -12.18 2.23
CA ARG A 82 -7.03 -13.28 2.33
C ARG A 82 -5.92 -13.15 1.31
N ILE A 83 -4.71 -13.46 1.77
CA ILE A 83 -3.55 -13.73 0.94
C ILE A 83 -2.89 -15.01 1.42
N CYS A 84 -2.13 -15.68 0.57
CA CYS A 84 -1.31 -16.81 0.99
C CYS A 84 0.04 -16.34 1.55
N THR A 85 0.66 -17.18 2.38
CA THR A 85 1.98 -16.90 2.98
C THR A 85 3.03 -16.61 1.90
N GLU A 86 2.98 -17.35 0.78
CA GLU A 86 3.87 -17.14 -0.36
C GLU A 86 3.73 -15.73 -0.95
N THR A 87 2.50 -15.24 -1.09
CA THR A 87 2.25 -13.88 -1.58
C THR A 87 2.77 -12.85 -0.59
N LEU A 88 2.53 -13.02 0.70
CA LEU A 88 3.01 -12.10 1.73
C LEU A 88 4.55 -12.02 1.71
N LEU A 89 5.23 -13.18 1.71
CA LEU A 89 6.69 -13.26 1.68
C LEU A 89 7.29 -12.64 0.41
N LYS A 90 6.69 -12.90 -0.76
CA LYS A 90 7.11 -12.29 -2.02
C LYS A 90 7.15 -10.77 -1.91
N TYR A 91 6.09 -10.17 -1.36
CA TYR A 91 6.01 -8.72 -1.22
C TYR A 91 6.87 -8.18 -0.06
N ALA A 92 7.03 -8.93 1.03
CA ALA A 92 7.97 -8.57 2.10
C ALA A 92 9.39 -8.39 1.54
N VAL A 93 9.86 -9.34 0.73
CA VAL A 93 11.19 -9.26 0.09
C VAL A 93 11.30 -8.04 -0.83
N LEU A 94 10.28 -7.78 -1.65
CA LEU A 94 10.28 -6.62 -2.55
C LEU A 94 10.30 -5.29 -1.77
N VAL A 95 9.50 -5.18 -0.72
CA VAL A 95 9.45 -3.97 0.12
C VAL A 95 10.78 -3.78 0.85
N THR A 96 11.36 -4.82 1.44
CA THR A 96 12.68 -4.75 2.09
C THR A 96 13.74 -4.23 1.13
N LYS A 97 13.76 -4.72 -0.11
CA LYS A 97 14.71 -4.26 -1.14
C LYS A 97 14.56 -2.75 -1.42
N GLU A 98 13.33 -2.26 -1.57
CA GLU A 98 13.10 -0.83 -1.81
C GLU A 98 13.49 0.02 -0.60
N VAL A 99 13.24 -0.47 0.62
CA VAL A 99 13.67 0.19 1.87
C VAL A 99 15.19 0.25 1.97
N GLU A 100 15.89 -0.85 1.67
CA GLU A 100 17.36 -0.89 1.64
C GLU A 100 17.95 0.09 0.63
N ILE A 101 17.37 0.20 -0.56
CA ILE A 101 17.76 1.19 -1.57
C ILE A 101 17.57 2.61 -1.04
N GLY A 102 16.42 2.89 -0.41
CA GLY A 102 16.12 4.17 0.20
C GLY A 102 17.14 4.53 1.27
N ILE A 103 17.37 3.63 2.23
CA ILE A 103 18.35 3.80 3.31
C ILE A 103 19.76 4.03 2.75
N SER A 104 20.18 3.24 1.75
CA SER A 104 21.50 3.38 1.12
C SER A 104 21.69 4.75 0.48
N ALA A 105 20.64 5.30 -0.16
CA ALA A 105 20.68 6.64 -0.73
C ALA A 105 20.84 7.74 0.34
N PHE A 106 20.32 7.52 1.57
CA PHE A 106 20.49 8.46 2.68
C PHE A 106 21.86 8.34 3.36
N ILE A 107 22.44 7.14 3.43
CA ILE A 107 23.72 6.88 4.13
C ILE A 107 24.94 7.27 3.26
N THR A 108 24.79 7.39 1.94
CA THR A 108 25.90 7.74 1.03
C THR A 108 26.18 9.26 0.94
N LEU A 109 26.00 10.01 2.04
CA LEU A 109 26.35 11.43 2.22
C LEU A 109 27.46 11.58 3.27
#